data_AF-A0A0G0BLW5-F1
#
_entry.id   AF-A0A0G0BLW5-F1
#
_cell.length_a   1.000
_cell.length_b   1.000
_cell.length_c   1.000
_cell.angle_alpha   90.00
_cell.angle_beta   90.00
_cell.angle_gamma   90.00
#
_symmetry.space_group_name_H-M   'P 1'
#
loop_
_entity.id
_entity.type
_entity.pdbx_description
1 polymer ?
#
loop_
_entity_poly.entity_id
_entity_poly.type
_entity_poly.pdbx_seq_one_letter_code
_entity_poly.pdbx_strand_id
1 'polypeptide(L)'
;MNNIQDYFIQIEKFIDEKAFKKAYDAAIFLADSNPNDAKVHRFLDKVNKRLSKEIKKEIDGKISQTKYLWDDREYKKLLKIYLDLNTIYPGYSNLEDKIEKLKELADRKSEQEVEKFIDFSFHTLKKMFKERDYTGVIRGCHEFFKFDRSNKKILKIYQKARYQYIKSKFPTGMLLIDKKFYDKALYYFEQLYHIAPDDRKIKKIILDLQNKLHLIDLSHKKSLIEKKYILINSILKEKKYDDAVRNLNNVLLIDNKHKKTRRLLANLNRKVLNIINDEIYNQLIQAHRILRAEYALNKNDIIQI
;
A
#
# COMPACT_ATOMS: atom_id res chain seq x y z
N MET A 1 34.47 -2.78 -68.13
CA MET A 1 33.37 -3.73 -67.88
C MET A 1 33.94 -4.83 -67.02
N ASN A 2 33.49 -4.97 -65.77
CA ASN A 2 33.88 -6.12 -64.95
C ASN A 2 33.38 -7.38 -65.65
N ASN A 3 34.22 -8.40 -65.77
CA ASN A 3 33.87 -9.64 -66.45
C ASN A 3 32.82 -10.37 -65.60
N ILE A 4 31.74 -10.89 -66.22
CA ILE A 4 30.73 -11.72 -65.53
C ILE A 4 31.41 -12.87 -64.75
N GLN A 5 32.53 -13.37 -65.29
CA GLN A 5 33.35 -14.39 -64.66
C GLN A 5 33.95 -13.95 -63.31
N ASP A 6 34.32 -12.67 -63.16
CA ASP A 6 34.88 -12.14 -61.92
C ASP A 6 33.81 -12.10 -60.82
N TYR A 7 32.55 -11.80 -61.19
CA TYR A 7 31.42 -11.86 -60.27
C TYR A 7 31.12 -13.30 -59.83
N PHE A 8 31.19 -14.28 -60.74
CA PHE A 8 31.02 -15.69 -60.37
C PHE A 8 32.07 -16.13 -59.35
N ILE A 9 33.35 -15.76 -59.55
CA ILE A 9 34.44 -16.07 -58.62
C ILE A 9 34.20 -15.41 -57.27
N GLN A 10 33.77 -14.15 -57.25
CA GLN A 10 33.51 -13.42 -56.01
C GLN A 10 32.33 -14.00 -55.22
N ILE A 11 31.25 -14.40 -55.91
CA ILE A 11 30.08 -15.03 -55.27
C ILE A 11 30.48 -16.39 -54.67
N GLU A 12 31.22 -17.23 -55.41
CA GLU A 12 31.71 -18.52 -54.87
C GLU A 12 32.64 -18.31 -53.66
N LYS A 13 33.49 -17.27 -53.69
CA LYS A 13 34.31 -16.90 -52.52
C LYS A 13 33.46 -16.52 -51.31
N PHE A 14 32.38 -15.75 -51.48
CA PHE A 14 31.46 -15.43 -50.38
C PHE A 14 30.74 -16.68 -49.83
N ILE A 15 30.44 -17.66 -50.68
CA ILE A 15 29.87 -18.94 -50.23
C ILE A 15 30.90 -19.70 -49.38
N ASP A 16 32.15 -19.79 -49.84
CA ASP A 16 33.22 -20.50 -49.14
C ASP A 16 33.59 -19.80 -47.80
N GLU A 17 33.52 -18.47 -47.75
CA GLU A 17 33.68 -17.66 -46.53
C GLU A 17 32.45 -17.69 -45.60
N LYS A 18 31.38 -18.43 -45.95
CA LYS A 18 30.10 -18.48 -45.23
C LYS A 18 29.41 -17.11 -45.12
N ALA A 19 29.76 -16.16 -45.98
CA ALA A 19 29.10 -14.87 -46.10
C ALA A 19 27.82 -15.00 -46.97
N PHE A 20 26.91 -15.89 -46.59
CA PHE A 20 25.77 -16.33 -47.41
C PHE A 20 24.87 -15.19 -47.89
N LYS A 21 24.63 -14.18 -47.04
CA LYS A 21 23.87 -12.99 -47.42
C LYS A 21 24.57 -12.20 -48.53
N LYS A 22 25.88 -11.99 -48.41
CA LYS A 22 26.67 -11.29 -49.44
C LYS A 22 26.71 -12.07 -50.75
N ALA A 23 26.80 -13.40 -50.67
CA ALA A 23 26.75 -14.26 -51.85
C ALA A 23 25.40 -14.16 -52.59
N TYR A 24 24.29 -14.18 -51.83
CA TYR A 24 22.94 -14.05 -52.37
C TYR A 24 22.69 -12.66 -52.97
N ASP A 25 23.00 -11.59 -52.23
CA ASP A 25 22.81 -10.21 -52.67
C ASP A 25 23.62 -9.93 -53.96
N ALA A 26 24.85 -10.44 -54.05
CA ALA A 26 25.68 -10.32 -55.24
C ALA A 26 25.15 -11.14 -56.43
N ALA A 27 24.57 -12.32 -56.19
CA ALA A 27 23.97 -13.15 -57.22
C ALA A 27 22.67 -12.55 -57.79
N ILE A 28 21.82 -11.97 -56.93
CA ILE A 28 20.65 -11.20 -57.36
C ILE A 28 21.09 -9.99 -58.17
N PHE A 29 22.03 -9.21 -57.66
CA PHE A 29 22.54 -8.02 -58.36
C PHE A 29 23.05 -8.35 -59.76
N LEU A 30 23.75 -9.48 -59.90
CA LEU A 30 24.22 -9.97 -61.19
C LEU A 30 23.07 -10.37 -62.13
N ALA A 31 22.04 -11.04 -61.62
CA ALA A 31 20.85 -11.44 -62.38
C ALA A 31 20.01 -10.24 -62.83
N ASP A 32 19.79 -9.26 -61.95
CA ASP A 32 19.06 -8.02 -62.24
C ASP A 32 19.78 -7.17 -63.29
N SER A 33 21.12 -7.14 -63.24
CA SER A 33 21.94 -6.45 -64.23
C SER A 33 21.99 -7.16 -65.58
N ASN A 34 21.60 -8.45 -65.65
CA ASN A 34 21.66 -9.29 -66.85
C ASN A 34 20.37 -10.12 -67.02
N PRO A 35 19.20 -9.48 -67.18
CA PRO A 35 17.89 -10.14 -67.03
C PRO A 35 17.61 -11.22 -68.09
N ASN A 36 18.28 -11.16 -69.25
CA ASN A 36 18.09 -12.11 -70.34
C ASN A 36 19.23 -13.14 -70.46
N ASP A 37 20.23 -13.12 -69.58
CA ASP A 37 21.36 -14.06 -69.65
C ASP A 37 21.02 -15.38 -68.93
N ALA A 38 20.75 -16.41 -69.74
CA ALA A 38 20.44 -17.76 -69.25
C ALA A 38 21.57 -18.37 -68.40
N LYS A 39 22.85 -18.00 -68.61
CA LYS A 39 23.96 -18.48 -67.79
C LYS A 39 23.92 -17.86 -66.40
N VAL A 40 23.59 -16.57 -66.30
CA VAL A 40 23.46 -15.87 -65.02
C VAL A 40 22.31 -16.43 -64.21
N HIS A 41 21.15 -16.69 -64.82
CA HIS A 41 20.01 -17.32 -64.13
C HIS A 41 20.31 -18.75 -63.68
N ARG A 42 20.94 -19.58 -64.54
CA ARG A 42 21.40 -20.92 -64.13
C ARG A 42 22.41 -20.86 -62.99
N PHE A 43 23.26 -19.83 -62.97
CA PHE A 43 24.21 -19.61 -61.89
C PHE A 43 23.50 -19.20 -60.61
N LEU A 44 22.51 -18.29 -60.66
CA LEU A 44 21.67 -17.92 -59.52
C LEU A 44 20.96 -19.15 -58.93
N ASP A 45 20.39 -20.02 -59.77
CA ASP A 45 19.79 -21.28 -59.31
C ASP A 45 20.79 -22.21 -58.62
N LYS A 46 22.01 -22.31 -59.17
CA LYS A 46 23.10 -23.10 -58.57
C LYS A 46 23.52 -22.52 -57.22
N VAL A 47 23.66 -21.20 -57.14
CA VAL A 47 23.97 -20.47 -55.91
C VAL A 47 22.87 -20.68 -54.87
N ASN A 48 21.60 -20.52 -55.24
CA ASN A 48 20.46 -20.76 -54.36
C ASN A 48 20.44 -22.19 -53.82
N LYS A 49 20.61 -23.21 -54.68
CA LYS A 49 20.71 -24.61 -54.24
C LYS A 49 21.87 -24.85 -53.27
N ARG A 50 23.04 -24.26 -53.54
CA ARG A 50 24.22 -24.40 -52.67
C ARG A 50 24.02 -23.69 -51.33
N LEU A 51 23.49 -22.47 -51.35
CA LEU A 51 23.15 -21.68 -50.16
C LEU A 51 22.11 -22.42 -49.30
N SER A 52 21.02 -22.92 -49.88
CA SER A 52 20.01 -23.68 -49.14
C SER A 52 20.61 -24.93 -48.48
N LYS A 53 21.55 -25.62 -49.14
CA LYS A 53 22.22 -26.80 -48.59
C LYS A 53 23.14 -26.45 -47.41
N GLU A 54 23.93 -25.39 -47.53
CA GLU A 54 24.82 -24.94 -46.45
C GLU A 54 24.05 -24.37 -45.26
N ILE A 55 23.01 -23.54 -45.51
CA ILE A 55 22.12 -23.03 -44.46
C ILE A 55 21.45 -24.21 -43.73
N LYS A 56 20.94 -25.20 -44.46
CA LYS A 56 20.37 -26.41 -43.87
C LYS A 56 21.39 -27.13 -42.97
N LYS A 57 22.63 -27.32 -43.45
CA LYS A 57 23.70 -27.97 -42.69
C LYS A 57 24.05 -27.20 -41.41
N GLU A 58 24.09 -25.87 -41.47
CA GLU A 58 24.34 -25.03 -40.29
C GLU A 58 23.20 -25.12 -39.28
N ILE A 59 21.95 -24.98 -39.73
CA ILE A 59 20.76 -25.09 -38.89
C ILE A 59 20.70 -26.47 -38.23
N ASP A 60 20.82 -27.55 -39.01
CA ASP A 60 20.77 -28.93 -38.50
C ASP A 60 21.94 -29.21 -37.53
N GLY A 61 23.11 -28.64 -37.78
CA GLY A 61 24.27 -28.69 -36.88
C GLY A 61 23.99 -28.00 -35.54
N LYS A 62 23.44 -26.78 -35.56
CA LYS A 62 23.04 -26.06 -34.33
C LYS A 62 21.92 -26.78 -33.60
N ILE A 63 20.91 -27.29 -34.31
CA ILE A 63 19.83 -28.09 -33.72
C ILE A 63 20.40 -29.31 -33.01
N SER A 64 21.35 -30.00 -33.64
CA SER A 64 21.99 -31.18 -33.05
C SER A 64 22.81 -30.84 -31.80
N GLN A 65 23.51 -29.70 -31.79
CA GLN A 65 24.21 -29.20 -30.60
C GLN A 65 23.25 -28.90 -29.44
N THR A 66 22.00 -28.55 -29.71
CA THR A 66 20.99 -28.25 -28.69
C THR A 66 20.21 -29.45 -28.18
N LYS A 67 20.52 -30.68 -28.63
CA LYS A 67 19.75 -31.88 -28.29
C LYS A 67 19.64 -32.12 -26.77
N TYR A 68 20.69 -31.81 -26.01
CA TYR A 68 20.69 -31.95 -24.55
C TYR A 68 19.58 -31.10 -23.88
N LEU A 69 19.29 -29.89 -24.39
CA LEU A 69 18.22 -29.04 -23.85
C LEU A 69 16.84 -29.65 -24.04
N TRP A 70 16.66 -30.41 -25.13
CA TRP A 70 15.43 -31.15 -25.35
C TRP A 70 15.27 -32.28 -24.33
N ASP A 71 16.34 -33.07 -24.15
CA ASP A 71 16.37 -34.21 -23.23
C ASP A 71 16.17 -33.76 -21.76
N ASP A 72 16.78 -32.63 -21.38
CA ASP A 72 16.63 -31.99 -20.06
C ASP A 72 15.31 -31.20 -19.90
N ARG A 73 14.47 -31.18 -20.95
CA ARG A 73 13.20 -30.45 -21.00
C ARG A 73 13.36 -28.94 -20.75
N GLU A 74 14.49 -28.35 -21.10
CA GLU A 74 14.77 -26.91 -20.99
C GLU A 74 14.14 -26.12 -22.15
N TYR A 75 12.84 -26.34 -22.39
CA TYR A 75 12.13 -25.86 -23.58
C TYR A 75 12.19 -24.34 -23.77
N LYS A 76 12.19 -23.54 -22.70
CA LYS A 76 12.32 -22.07 -22.80
C LYS A 76 13.68 -21.63 -23.35
N LYS A 77 14.77 -22.28 -22.92
CA LYS A 77 16.12 -21.99 -23.45
C LYS A 77 16.25 -22.47 -24.89
N LEU A 78 15.71 -23.65 -25.19
CA LEU A 78 15.71 -24.21 -26.54
C LEU A 78 14.89 -23.34 -27.52
N LEU A 79 13.71 -22.88 -27.09
CA LEU A 79 12.85 -21.96 -27.84
C LEU A 79 13.59 -20.67 -28.19
N LYS A 80 14.33 -20.09 -27.24
CA LYS A 80 15.14 -18.88 -27.48
C LYS A 80 16.15 -19.10 -28.61
N ILE A 81 16.89 -20.21 -28.58
CA ILE A 81 17.87 -20.54 -29.62
C ILE A 81 17.21 -20.69 -30.99
N TYR A 82 16.03 -21.32 -31.04
CA TYR A 82 15.33 -21.52 -32.32
C TYR A 82 14.73 -20.22 -32.86
N LEU A 83 14.25 -19.33 -32.00
CA LEU A 83 13.83 -17.98 -32.40
C LEU A 83 15.00 -17.15 -32.95
N ASP A 84 16.17 -17.24 -32.31
CA ASP A 84 17.39 -16.58 -32.80
C ASP A 84 17.80 -17.13 -34.17
N LEU A 85 17.72 -18.46 -34.36
CA LEU A 85 17.94 -19.10 -35.67
C LEU A 85 16.94 -18.63 -36.73
N ASN A 86 15.66 -18.50 -36.38
CA ASN A 86 14.61 -18.07 -37.30
C ASN A 86 14.74 -16.60 -37.70
N THR A 87 15.35 -15.79 -36.83
CA THR A 87 15.68 -14.38 -37.13
C THR A 87 16.79 -14.29 -38.18
N ILE A 88 17.77 -15.21 -38.13
CA ILE A 88 18.89 -15.24 -39.08
C ILE A 88 18.48 -15.89 -40.41
N TYR A 89 17.64 -16.93 -40.36
CA TYR A 89 17.25 -17.75 -41.51
C TYR A 89 15.70 -17.85 -41.62
N PRO A 90 15.02 -16.73 -41.93
CA PRO A 90 13.57 -16.75 -42.09
C PRO A 90 13.15 -17.66 -43.25
N GLY A 91 12.05 -18.41 -43.10
CA GLY A 91 11.48 -19.25 -44.16
C GLY A 91 12.05 -20.67 -44.26
N TYR A 92 12.88 -21.12 -43.32
CA TYR A 92 13.23 -22.54 -43.21
C TYR A 92 12.05 -23.31 -42.60
N SER A 93 11.23 -23.94 -43.45
CA SER A 93 9.93 -24.54 -43.10
C SER A 93 9.96 -25.43 -41.85
N ASN A 94 11.03 -26.21 -41.66
CA ASN A 94 11.14 -27.14 -40.53
C ASN A 94 11.47 -26.47 -39.18
N LEU A 95 11.81 -25.18 -39.15
CA LEU A 95 12.12 -24.46 -37.93
C LEU A 95 10.88 -23.82 -37.30
N GLU A 96 9.94 -23.34 -38.12
CA GLU A 96 8.67 -22.76 -37.66
C GLU A 96 7.83 -23.78 -36.88
N ASP A 97 7.62 -24.98 -37.45
CA ASP A 97 6.92 -26.09 -36.79
C ASP A 97 7.55 -26.47 -35.44
N LYS A 98 8.89 -26.45 -35.39
CA LYS A 98 9.64 -26.77 -34.17
C LYS A 98 9.49 -25.68 -33.11
N ILE A 99 9.48 -24.41 -33.52
CA ILE A 99 9.25 -23.27 -32.63
C ILE A 99 7.85 -23.35 -32.03
N GLU A 100 6.83 -23.63 -32.85
CA GLU A 100 5.45 -23.76 -32.38
C GLU A 100 5.32 -24.91 -31.36
N LYS A 101 5.84 -26.10 -31.69
CA LYS A 101 5.87 -27.23 -30.76
C LYS A 101 6.60 -26.90 -29.45
N LEU A 102 7.70 -26.14 -29.50
CA LEU A 102 8.44 -25.74 -28.31
C LEU A 102 7.70 -24.72 -27.45
N LYS A 103 6.93 -23.81 -28.06
CA LYS A 103 6.04 -22.90 -27.33
C LYS A 103 5.02 -23.71 -26.52
N GLU A 104 4.30 -24.62 -27.17
CA GLU A 104 3.33 -25.49 -26.47
C GLU A 104 3.96 -26.28 -25.33
N LEU A 105 5.14 -26.87 -25.55
CA LEU A 105 5.84 -27.64 -24.51
C LEU A 105 6.34 -26.77 -23.35
N ALA A 106 6.83 -25.56 -23.65
CA ALA A 106 7.27 -24.60 -22.65
C ALA A 106 6.10 -24.11 -21.79
N ASP A 107 4.95 -23.84 -22.42
CA ASP A 107 3.73 -23.40 -21.74
C ASP A 107 3.19 -24.52 -20.85
N ARG A 108 3.04 -25.74 -21.37
CA ARG A 108 2.63 -26.92 -20.57
C ARG A 108 3.56 -27.19 -19.39
N LYS A 109 4.88 -27.07 -19.57
CA LYS A 109 5.85 -27.23 -18.47
C LYS A 109 5.66 -26.14 -17.42
N SER A 110 5.47 -24.89 -17.86
CA SER A 110 5.21 -23.76 -16.97
C SER A 110 3.93 -23.96 -16.17
N GLU A 111 2.85 -24.42 -16.80
CA GLU A 111 1.58 -24.76 -16.13
C GLU A 111 1.76 -25.87 -15.09
N GLN A 112 2.49 -26.94 -15.43
CA GLN A 112 2.79 -28.03 -14.50
C GLN A 112 3.63 -27.57 -13.30
N GLU A 113 4.62 -26.69 -13.52
CA GLU A 113 5.43 -26.12 -12.44
C GLU A 113 4.58 -25.25 -11.51
N VAL A 114 3.66 -24.46 -12.09
CA VAL A 114 2.69 -23.67 -11.33
C VAL A 114 1.77 -24.59 -10.53
N GLU A 115 1.22 -25.63 -11.12
CA GLU A 115 0.35 -26.60 -10.43
C GLU A 115 1.09 -27.28 -9.27
N LYS A 116 2.33 -27.74 -9.50
CA LYS A 116 3.18 -28.31 -8.44
C LYS A 116 3.45 -27.32 -7.32
N PHE A 117 3.73 -26.06 -7.64
CA PHE A 117 3.92 -25.01 -6.65
C PHE A 117 2.65 -24.77 -5.82
N ILE A 118 1.48 -24.72 -6.47
CA ILE A 118 0.18 -24.57 -5.82
C ILE A 118 -0.08 -25.73 -4.87
N ASP A 119 0.12 -26.97 -5.34
CA ASP A 119 -0.11 -28.16 -4.52
C ASP A 119 0.89 -28.26 -3.36
N PHE A 120 2.17 -27.97 -3.59
CA PHE A 120 3.17 -27.90 -2.53
C PHE A 120 2.82 -26.85 -1.46
N SER A 121 2.44 -25.65 -1.90
CA SER A 121 2.01 -24.56 -1.01
C SER A 121 0.78 -24.97 -0.20
N PHE A 122 -0.21 -25.59 -0.84
CA PHE A 122 -1.41 -26.08 -0.16
C PHE A 122 -1.09 -27.14 0.89
N HIS A 123 -0.22 -28.11 0.57
CA HIS A 123 0.20 -29.14 1.52
C HIS A 123 0.95 -28.55 2.72
N THR A 124 1.85 -27.60 2.47
CA THR A 124 2.61 -26.90 3.52
C THR A 124 1.67 -26.15 4.46
N LEU A 125 0.75 -25.34 3.91
CA LEU A 125 -0.24 -24.60 4.71
C LEU A 125 -1.17 -25.54 5.48
N LYS A 126 -1.56 -26.67 4.90
CA LYS A 126 -2.39 -27.68 5.57
C LYS A 126 -1.63 -28.34 6.73
N LYS A 127 -0.32 -28.57 6.60
CA LYS A 127 0.53 -29.07 7.68
C LYS A 127 0.61 -28.07 8.82
N MET A 128 0.95 -26.81 8.54
CA MET A 128 1.00 -25.73 9.54
C MET A 128 -0.36 -25.55 10.26
N PHE A 129 -1.46 -25.68 9.50
CA PHE A 129 -2.81 -25.61 10.08
C PHE A 129 -3.08 -26.75 11.08
N LYS A 130 -2.64 -27.99 10.77
CA LYS A 130 -2.75 -29.14 11.69
C LYS A 130 -1.91 -28.93 12.94
N GLU A 131 -0.74 -28.31 12.82
CA GLU A 131 0.16 -27.95 13.92
C GLU A 131 -0.35 -26.76 14.74
N ARG A 132 -1.53 -26.21 14.41
CA ARG A 132 -2.16 -25.05 15.04
C ARG A 132 -1.34 -23.75 14.93
N ASP A 133 -0.37 -23.70 14.01
CA ASP A 133 0.32 -22.45 13.66
C ASP A 133 -0.55 -21.59 12.72
N TYR A 134 -1.65 -21.07 13.26
CA TYR A 134 -2.57 -20.26 12.48
C TYR A 134 -1.95 -18.96 11.98
N THR A 135 -1.00 -18.38 12.72
CA THR A 135 -0.26 -17.17 12.31
C THR A 135 0.59 -17.47 11.08
N GLY A 136 1.34 -18.58 11.09
CA GLY A 136 2.11 -19.03 9.94
C GLY A 136 1.25 -19.31 8.73
N VAL A 137 0.08 -19.96 8.91
CA VAL A 137 -0.88 -20.19 7.82
C VAL A 137 -1.39 -18.88 7.23
N ILE A 138 -1.82 -17.92 8.06
CA ILE A 138 -2.34 -16.61 7.60
C ILE A 138 -1.26 -15.89 6.78
N ARG A 139 -0.03 -15.82 7.29
CA ARG A 139 1.10 -15.20 6.59
C ARG A 139 1.43 -15.91 5.28
N GLY A 140 1.50 -17.24 5.29
CA GLY A 140 1.79 -18.04 4.09
C GLY A 140 0.71 -17.90 3.02
N CYS A 141 -0.56 -17.77 3.41
CA CYS A 141 -1.64 -17.45 2.48
C CYS A 141 -1.48 -16.04 1.87
N HIS A 142 -1.09 -15.04 2.67
CA HIS A 142 -0.83 -13.69 2.15
C HIS A 142 0.30 -13.67 1.12
N GLU A 143 1.38 -14.41 1.36
CA GLU A 143 2.46 -14.57 0.38
C GLU A 143 1.97 -15.28 -0.88
N PHE A 144 1.20 -16.37 -0.73
CA PHE A 144 0.61 -17.08 -1.86
C PHE A 144 -0.33 -16.17 -2.70
N PHE A 145 -1.12 -15.31 -2.06
CA PHE A 145 -2.01 -14.37 -2.75
C PHE A 145 -1.29 -13.27 -3.53
N LYS A 146 0.04 -13.08 -3.35
CA LYS A 146 0.82 -12.24 -4.28
C LYS A 146 0.95 -12.89 -5.66
N PHE A 147 0.85 -14.22 -5.72
CA PHE A 147 0.91 -15.01 -6.95
C PHE A 147 -0.48 -15.28 -7.54
N ASP A 148 -1.40 -15.88 -6.78
CA ASP A 148 -2.78 -16.15 -7.24
C ASP A 148 -3.80 -15.78 -6.15
N ARG A 149 -4.44 -14.62 -6.32
CA ARG A 149 -5.46 -14.07 -5.40
C ARG A 149 -6.77 -14.85 -5.42
N SER A 150 -7.06 -15.57 -6.50
CA SER A 150 -8.36 -16.18 -6.76
C SER A 150 -8.43 -17.65 -6.34
N ASN A 151 -7.32 -18.21 -5.84
CA ASN A 151 -7.21 -19.62 -5.52
C ASN A 151 -8.20 -20.06 -4.43
N LYS A 152 -9.26 -20.75 -4.84
CA LYS A 152 -10.33 -21.20 -3.94
C LYS A 152 -9.85 -22.17 -2.86
N LYS A 153 -8.84 -23.01 -3.13
CA LYS A 153 -8.31 -23.98 -2.15
C LYS A 153 -7.60 -23.24 -1.00
N ILE A 154 -6.74 -22.29 -1.34
CA ILE A 154 -5.98 -21.49 -0.37
C ILE A 154 -6.90 -20.52 0.39
N LEU A 155 -7.86 -19.89 -0.31
CA LEU A 155 -8.85 -19.00 0.33
C LEU A 155 -9.65 -19.73 1.42
N LYS A 156 -10.07 -20.97 1.19
CA LYS A 156 -10.76 -21.79 2.20
C LYS A 156 -9.87 -22.06 3.42
N ILE A 157 -8.59 -22.35 3.22
CA ILE A 157 -7.65 -22.59 4.32
C ILE A 157 -7.39 -21.30 5.12
N TYR A 158 -7.26 -20.18 4.41
CA TYR A 158 -7.06 -18.85 4.99
C TYR A 158 -8.24 -18.44 5.89
N GLN A 159 -9.47 -18.58 5.39
CA GLN A 159 -10.69 -18.30 6.17
C GLN A 159 -10.78 -19.18 7.42
N LYS A 160 -10.50 -20.48 7.30
CA LYS A 160 -10.47 -21.40 8.45
C LYS A 160 -9.39 -21.02 9.46
N ALA A 161 -8.20 -20.64 9.00
CA ALA A 161 -7.09 -20.23 9.86
C ALA A 161 -7.40 -18.96 10.62
N ARG A 162 -7.97 -17.93 9.96
CA ARG A 162 -8.46 -16.70 10.61
C ARG A 162 -9.46 -17.01 11.71
N TYR A 163 -10.48 -17.82 11.39
CA TYR A 163 -11.49 -18.21 12.38
C TYR A 163 -10.88 -18.93 13.59
N GLN A 164 -10.00 -19.90 13.38
CA GLN A 164 -9.37 -20.63 14.50
C GLN A 164 -8.40 -19.75 15.30
N TYR A 165 -7.66 -18.88 14.63
CA TYR A 165 -6.81 -17.89 15.28
C TYR A 165 -7.64 -17.00 16.21
N ILE A 166 -8.70 -16.38 15.70
CA ILE A 166 -9.62 -15.55 16.49
C ILE A 166 -10.18 -16.36 17.64
N LYS A 167 -10.73 -17.55 17.37
CA LYS A 167 -11.33 -18.42 18.40
C LYS A 167 -10.34 -18.71 19.54
N SER A 168 -9.06 -18.93 19.22
CA SER A 168 -8.01 -19.18 20.22
C SER A 168 -7.62 -17.93 21.03
N LYS A 169 -7.71 -16.74 20.43
CA LYS A 169 -7.33 -15.46 21.05
C LYS A 169 -8.48 -14.77 21.77
N PHE A 170 -9.72 -15.08 21.40
CA PHE A 170 -10.93 -14.46 21.91
C PHE A 170 -11.04 -14.50 23.45
N PRO A 171 -10.75 -15.63 24.15
CA PRO A 171 -10.84 -15.69 25.61
C PRO A 171 -9.90 -14.71 26.33
N THR A 172 -8.70 -14.48 25.78
CA THR A 172 -7.75 -13.51 26.35
C THR A 172 -8.31 -12.09 26.33
N GLY A 173 -8.96 -11.71 25.23
CA GLY A 173 -9.65 -10.43 25.12
C GLY A 173 -10.78 -10.29 26.14
N MET A 174 -11.59 -11.34 26.32
CA MET A 174 -12.66 -11.35 27.31
C MET A 174 -12.14 -11.22 28.75
N LEU A 175 -11.03 -11.88 29.09
CA LEU A 175 -10.40 -11.75 30.41
C LEU A 175 -9.97 -10.30 30.72
N LEU A 176 -9.55 -9.52 29.72
CA LEU A 176 -9.24 -8.10 29.89
C LEU A 176 -10.50 -7.28 30.23
N ILE A 177 -11.63 -7.63 29.63
CA ILE A 177 -12.93 -7.01 29.92
C ILE A 177 -13.35 -7.34 31.36
N ASP A 178 -13.25 -8.61 31.77
CA ASP A 178 -13.62 -9.06 33.11
C ASP A 178 -12.77 -8.37 34.19
N LYS A 179 -11.48 -8.14 33.90
CA LYS A 179 -10.56 -7.38 34.75
C LYS A 179 -10.74 -5.86 34.67
N LYS A 180 -11.74 -5.37 33.93
CA LYS A 180 -12.05 -3.95 33.71
C LYS A 180 -10.91 -3.15 33.06
N PHE A 181 -9.99 -3.81 32.35
CA PHE A 181 -8.92 -3.16 31.58
C PHE A 181 -9.43 -2.79 30.18
N TYR A 182 -10.43 -1.89 30.12
CA TYR A 182 -11.17 -1.61 28.89
C TYR A 182 -10.31 -1.04 27.76
N ASP A 183 -9.34 -0.15 28.03
CA ASP A 183 -8.43 0.38 27.01
C ASP A 183 -7.57 -0.73 26.37
N LYS A 184 -7.02 -1.61 27.21
CA LYS A 184 -6.22 -2.76 26.76
C LYS A 184 -7.07 -3.76 25.98
N ALA A 185 -8.30 -4.00 26.44
CA ALA A 185 -9.25 -4.85 25.73
C ALA A 185 -9.62 -4.27 24.36
N LEU A 186 -9.86 -2.95 24.28
CA LEU A 186 -10.19 -2.27 23.02
C LEU A 186 -9.06 -2.44 22.01
N TYR A 187 -7.83 -2.09 22.39
CA TYR A 187 -6.66 -2.28 21.55
C TYR A 187 -6.52 -3.74 21.09
N TYR A 188 -6.70 -4.69 22.00
CA TYR A 188 -6.61 -6.12 21.68
C TYR A 188 -7.63 -6.56 20.63
N PHE A 189 -8.90 -6.14 20.78
CA PHE A 189 -9.94 -6.49 19.82
C PHE A 189 -9.79 -5.76 18.49
N GLU A 190 -9.24 -4.54 18.46
CA GLU A 190 -8.88 -3.85 17.21
C GLU A 190 -7.81 -4.62 16.43
N GLN A 191 -6.79 -5.19 17.10
CA GLN A 191 -5.81 -6.07 16.45
C GLN A 191 -6.47 -7.33 15.85
N LEU A 192 -7.44 -7.93 16.55
CA LEU A 192 -8.21 -9.05 15.99
C LEU A 192 -9.10 -8.62 14.83
N TYR A 193 -9.66 -7.40 14.86
CA TYR A 193 -10.47 -6.84 13.79
C TYR A 193 -9.68 -6.63 12.50
N HIS A 194 -8.40 -6.23 12.59
CA HIS A 194 -7.54 -6.15 11.40
C HIS A 194 -7.35 -7.51 10.71
N ILE A 195 -7.33 -8.59 11.49
CA ILE A 195 -7.26 -9.95 10.94
C ILE A 195 -8.63 -10.36 10.39
N ALA A 196 -9.73 -9.99 11.05
CA ALA A 196 -11.10 -10.35 10.69
C ALA A 196 -12.10 -9.20 10.67
N PRO A 197 -12.02 -8.31 9.65
CA PRO A 197 -12.91 -7.15 9.56
C PRO A 197 -14.39 -7.52 9.34
N ASP A 198 -14.64 -8.74 8.86
CA ASP A 198 -15.95 -9.32 8.62
C ASP A 198 -16.59 -9.96 9.87
N ASP A 199 -15.85 -10.09 10.98
CA ASP A 199 -16.36 -10.67 12.21
C ASP A 199 -17.27 -9.67 12.97
N ARG A 200 -18.58 -9.90 12.86
CA ARG A 200 -19.62 -9.08 13.52
C ARG A 200 -19.50 -9.07 15.05
N LYS A 201 -19.01 -10.17 15.65
CA LYS A 201 -18.89 -10.29 17.11
C LYS A 201 -17.76 -9.39 17.62
N ILE A 202 -16.61 -9.39 16.95
CA ILE A 202 -15.50 -8.48 17.26
C ILE A 202 -15.95 -7.03 17.11
N LYS A 203 -16.60 -6.70 15.99
CA LYS A 203 -17.10 -5.34 15.72
C LYS A 203 -18.04 -4.84 16.82
N LYS A 204 -18.96 -5.69 17.29
CA LYS A 204 -19.88 -5.34 18.38
C LYS A 204 -19.13 -5.08 19.69
N ILE A 205 -18.15 -5.91 20.04
CA ILE A 205 -17.36 -5.75 21.27
C ILE A 205 -16.56 -4.45 21.26
N ILE A 206 -15.95 -4.10 20.12
CA ILE A 206 -15.22 -2.82 19.97
C ILE A 206 -16.15 -1.65 20.25
N LEU A 207 -17.35 -1.64 19.67
CA LEU A 207 -18.35 -0.59 19.89
C LEU A 207 -18.79 -0.51 21.36
N ASP A 208 -19.06 -1.66 21.99
CA ASP A 208 -19.45 -1.73 23.40
C ASP A 208 -18.33 -1.20 24.32
N LEU A 209 -17.07 -1.49 24.02
CA LEU A 209 -15.91 -1.00 24.76
C LEU A 209 -15.71 0.51 24.59
N GLN A 210 -15.84 1.04 23.38
CA GLN A 210 -15.77 2.47 23.10
C GLN A 210 -16.85 3.23 23.88
N ASN A 211 -18.09 2.72 23.87
CA ASN A 211 -19.19 3.29 24.66
C ASN A 211 -18.89 3.22 26.17
N LYS A 212 -18.34 2.11 26.66
CA LYS A 212 -17.99 1.96 28.07
C LYS A 212 -16.91 2.96 28.51
N LEU A 213 -15.87 3.13 27.73
CA LEU A 213 -14.80 4.10 27.98
C LEU A 213 -15.32 5.53 27.95
N HIS A 214 -16.20 5.86 27.00
CA HIS A 214 -16.84 7.16 26.95
C HIS A 214 -17.67 7.44 28.21
N LEU A 215 -18.45 6.48 28.69
CA LEU A 215 -19.21 6.61 29.95
C LEU A 215 -18.31 6.79 31.17
N ILE A 216 -17.15 6.10 31.22
CA ILE A 216 -16.16 6.27 32.29
C ILE A 216 -15.60 7.70 32.25
N ASP A 217 -15.19 8.20 31.08
CA ASP A 217 -14.72 9.57 30.91
C ASP A 217 -15.76 10.62 31.33
N LEU A 218 -17.03 10.45 30.92
CA LEU A 218 -18.13 11.30 31.37
C LEU A 218 -18.30 11.28 32.90
N SER A 219 -18.18 10.10 33.52
CA SER A 219 -18.30 9.97 34.98
C SER A 219 -17.14 10.66 35.71
N HIS A 220 -15.92 10.56 35.20
CA HIS A 220 -14.74 11.25 35.74
C HIS A 220 -14.87 12.77 35.59
N LYS A 221 -15.30 13.26 34.42
CA LYS A 221 -15.59 14.68 34.18
C LYS A 221 -16.62 15.19 35.18
N LYS A 222 -17.74 14.47 35.36
CA LYS A 222 -18.77 14.84 36.34
C LYS A 222 -18.20 14.95 37.76
N SER A 223 -17.44 13.97 38.22
CA SER A 223 -16.81 13.99 39.55
C SER A 223 -15.84 15.16 39.73
N LEU A 224 -15.02 15.46 38.71
CA LEU A 224 -14.11 16.61 38.73
C LEU A 224 -14.86 17.94 38.81
N ILE A 225 -15.95 18.08 38.04
CA ILE A 225 -16.81 19.25 38.07
C ILE A 225 -17.43 19.41 39.46
N GLU A 226 -17.98 18.35 40.05
CA GLU A 226 -18.54 18.38 41.41
C GLU A 226 -17.52 18.84 42.46
N LYS A 227 -16.29 18.31 42.42
CA LYS A 227 -15.18 18.76 43.30
C LYS A 227 -14.85 20.23 43.10
N LYS A 228 -14.82 20.72 41.86
CA LYS A 228 -14.61 22.15 41.56
C LYS A 228 -15.74 23.03 42.10
N TYR A 229 -16.99 22.57 42.04
CA TYR A 229 -18.13 23.32 42.59
C TYR A 229 -18.08 23.47 44.10
N ILE A 230 -17.57 22.47 44.83
CA ILE A 230 -17.34 22.57 46.28
C ILE A 230 -16.37 23.73 46.58
N LEU A 231 -15.25 23.79 45.85
CA LEU A 231 -14.26 24.87 45.98
C LEU A 231 -14.85 26.23 45.61
N ILE A 232 -15.54 26.33 44.47
CA ILE A 232 -16.18 27.58 44.01
C ILE A 232 -17.15 28.10 45.08
N ASN A 233 -17.97 27.22 45.67
CA ASN A 233 -18.90 27.62 46.71
C ASN A 233 -18.19 28.16 47.97
N SER A 234 -17.03 27.62 48.34
CA SER A 234 -16.20 28.16 49.44
C SER A 234 -15.68 29.56 49.10
N ILE A 235 -15.08 29.73 47.91
CA ILE A 235 -14.54 31.00 47.42
C ILE A 235 -15.64 32.09 47.36
N LEU A 236 -16.84 31.72 46.92
CA LEU A 236 -17.98 32.62 46.87
C LEU A 236 -18.44 33.08 48.26
N LYS A 237 -18.36 32.21 49.29
CA LYS A 237 -18.65 32.59 50.68
C LYS A 237 -17.63 33.60 51.22
N GLU A 238 -16.36 33.45 50.82
CA GLU A 238 -15.28 34.40 51.13
C GLU A 238 -15.33 35.69 50.29
N LYS A 239 -16.32 35.83 49.38
CA LYS A 239 -16.48 36.98 48.46
C LYS A 239 -15.28 37.23 47.52
N LYS A 240 -14.43 36.22 47.30
CA LYS A 240 -13.29 36.29 46.35
C LYS A 240 -13.77 36.06 44.92
N TYR A 241 -14.43 37.06 44.33
CA TYR A 241 -15.18 36.87 43.09
C TYR A 241 -14.30 36.55 41.87
N ASP A 242 -13.12 37.17 41.74
CA ASP A 242 -12.21 36.89 40.62
C ASP A 242 -11.68 35.45 40.63
N ASP A 243 -11.41 34.91 41.83
CA ASP A 243 -11.01 33.50 41.98
C ASP A 243 -12.16 32.56 41.62
N ALA A 244 -13.41 32.93 41.96
CA ALA A 244 -14.59 32.16 41.60
C ALA A 244 -14.82 32.18 40.07
N VAL A 245 -14.67 33.33 39.42
CA VAL A 245 -14.71 33.47 37.95
C VAL A 245 -13.65 32.57 37.30
N ARG A 246 -12.40 32.63 37.77
CA ARG A 246 -11.31 31.77 37.27
C ARG A 246 -11.63 30.28 37.42
N ASN A 247 -12.14 29.86 38.57
CA ASN A 247 -12.50 28.45 38.79
C ASN A 247 -13.71 28.00 37.96
N LEU A 248 -14.69 28.88 37.72
CA LEU A 248 -15.82 28.60 36.81
C LEU A 248 -15.34 28.43 35.36
N ASN A 249 -14.39 29.25 34.92
CA ASN A 249 -13.76 29.07 33.60
C ASN A 249 -13.01 27.74 33.51
N ASN A 250 -12.31 27.32 34.56
CA ASN A 250 -11.67 26.00 34.60
C ASN A 250 -12.68 24.84 34.47
N VAL A 251 -13.89 24.98 35.01
CA VAL A 251 -14.97 24.00 34.79
C VAL A 251 -15.40 23.96 33.32
N LEU A 252 -15.45 25.11 32.64
CA LEU A 252 -15.77 25.17 31.21
C LEU A 252 -14.66 24.61 30.31
N LEU A 253 -13.41 24.53 30.79
CA LEU A 253 -12.35 23.80 30.09
C LEU A 253 -12.59 22.27 30.13
N ILE A 254 -13.25 21.76 31.19
CA ILE A 254 -13.60 20.34 31.32
C ILE A 254 -14.86 20.01 30.51
N ASP A 255 -15.90 20.84 30.62
CA ASP A 255 -17.14 20.76 29.84
C ASP A 255 -17.59 22.15 29.39
N ASN A 256 -17.27 22.46 28.14
CA ASN A 256 -17.53 23.78 27.55
C ASN A 256 -19.02 24.11 27.44
N LYS A 257 -19.91 23.10 27.45
CA LYS A 257 -21.37 23.22 27.31
C LYS A 257 -22.07 23.11 28.67
N HIS A 258 -21.35 23.09 29.78
CA HIS A 258 -21.94 22.95 31.11
C HIS A 258 -22.86 24.13 31.48
N LYS A 259 -24.17 23.94 31.25
CA LYS A 259 -25.21 24.99 31.33
C LYS A 259 -25.25 25.70 32.67
N LYS A 260 -25.09 24.96 33.78
CA LYS A 260 -25.08 25.53 35.15
C LYS A 260 -23.91 26.49 35.36
N THR A 261 -22.71 26.13 34.85
CA THR A 261 -21.49 26.93 35.01
C THR A 261 -21.60 28.24 34.24
N ARG A 262 -22.08 28.18 32.99
CA ARG A 262 -22.30 29.38 32.16
C ARG A 262 -23.25 30.37 32.82
N ARG A 263 -24.37 29.89 33.38
CA ARG A 263 -25.34 30.72 34.11
C ARG A 263 -24.73 31.37 35.34
N LEU A 264 -24.03 30.58 36.16
CA LEU A 264 -23.39 31.09 37.37
C LEU A 264 -22.32 32.13 37.05
N LEU A 265 -21.50 31.89 36.03
CA LEU A 265 -20.48 32.82 35.54
C LEU A 265 -21.09 34.14 35.06
N ALA A 266 -22.17 34.10 34.27
CA ALA A 266 -22.86 35.31 33.81
C ALA A 266 -23.42 36.14 34.98
N ASN A 267 -24.03 35.47 35.97
CA ASN A 267 -24.53 36.14 37.18
C ASN A 267 -23.41 36.74 38.01
N LEU A 268 -22.29 36.02 38.14
CA LEU A 268 -21.13 36.48 38.90
C LEU A 268 -20.47 37.70 38.24
N ASN A 269 -20.28 37.67 36.91
CA ASN A 269 -19.74 38.79 36.16
C ASN A 269 -20.59 40.05 36.31
N ARG A 270 -21.93 39.91 36.27
CA ARG A 270 -22.84 41.04 36.55
C ARG A 270 -22.66 41.58 37.97
N LYS A 271 -22.51 40.69 38.96
CA LYS A 271 -22.30 41.08 40.36
C LYS A 271 -20.97 41.82 40.54
N VAL A 272 -19.89 41.31 39.95
CA VAL A 272 -18.57 41.95 39.97
C VAL A 272 -18.63 43.32 39.31
N LEU A 273 -19.27 43.43 38.15
CA LEU A 273 -19.44 44.71 37.46
C LEU A 273 -20.19 45.74 38.30
N ASN A 274 -21.26 45.33 39.00
CA ASN A 274 -21.99 46.22 39.90
C ASN A 274 -21.13 46.70 41.08
N ILE A 275 -20.34 45.80 41.70
CA ILE A 275 -19.42 46.18 42.78
C ILE A 275 -18.39 47.19 42.31
N ILE A 276 -17.78 46.96 41.14
CA ILE A 276 -16.81 47.89 40.55
C ILE A 276 -17.46 49.26 40.29
N ASN A 277 -18.67 49.27 39.73
CA ASN A 277 -19.39 50.53 39.47
C ASN A 277 -19.71 51.29 40.77
N ASP A 278 -20.13 50.58 41.82
CA ASP A 278 -20.39 51.18 43.15
C ASP A 278 -19.11 51.75 43.77
N GLU A 279 -17.98 51.04 43.67
CA GLU A 279 -16.67 51.51 44.13
C GLU A 279 -16.20 52.76 43.38
N ILE A 280 -16.29 52.75 42.04
CA ILE A 280 -15.94 53.91 41.19
C ILE A 280 -16.84 55.10 41.55
N TYR A 281 -18.14 54.89 41.68
CA TYR A 281 -19.08 55.94 42.06
C TYR A 281 -18.73 56.57 43.42
N ASN A 282 -18.41 55.75 44.42
CA ASN A 282 -17.99 56.22 45.73
C ASN A 282 -16.67 56.99 45.68
N GLN A 283 -15.69 56.53 44.89
CA GLN A 283 -14.43 57.26 44.66
C GLN A 283 -14.67 58.62 43.99
N LEU A 284 -15.55 58.69 42.99
CA LEU A 284 -15.92 59.95 42.33
C LEU A 284 -16.59 60.92 43.30
N ILE A 285 -17.48 60.44 44.18
CA ILE A 285 -18.07 61.26 45.24
C ILE A 285 -16.99 61.79 46.18
N GLN A 286 -16.06 60.95 46.62
CA GLN A 286 -14.97 61.36 47.50
C GLN A 286 -14.07 62.41 46.84
N ALA A 287 -13.66 62.18 45.59
CA ALA A 287 -12.86 63.13 44.80
C ALA A 287 -13.58 64.47 44.65
N HIS A 288 -14.88 64.47 44.34
CA HIS A 288 -15.68 65.68 44.23
C HIS A 288 -15.79 66.46 45.56
N ARG A 289 -15.88 65.75 46.69
CA ARG A 289 -15.86 66.37 48.03
C ARG A 289 -14.52 67.04 48.31
N ILE A 290 -13.41 66.39 47.97
CA ILE A 290 -12.06 66.94 48.13
C ILE A 290 -11.90 68.20 47.27
N LEU A 291 -12.22 68.13 45.97
CA LEU A 291 -12.14 69.27 45.05
C LEU A 291 -12.97 70.46 45.52
N ARG A 292 -14.18 70.23 46.06
CA ARG A 292 -15.01 71.30 46.64
C ARG A 292 -14.37 71.94 47.86
N ALA A 293 -13.73 71.16 48.72
CA ALA A 293 -13.05 71.67 49.91
C ALA A 293 -11.80 72.49 49.52
N GLU A 294 -10.98 72.01 48.59
CA GLU A 294 -9.82 72.72 48.06
C GLU A 294 -10.22 74.04 47.39
N TYR A 295 -11.28 74.03 46.57
CA TYR A 295 -11.79 75.25 45.96
C TYR A 295 -12.27 76.27 46.99
N ALA A 296 -12.90 75.83 48.08
CA ALA A 296 -13.35 76.72 49.15
C ALA A 296 -12.17 77.37 49.90
N LEU A 297 -11.07 76.64 50.10
CA LEU A 297 -9.86 77.15 50.75
C LEU A 297 -9.12 78.16 49.85
N ASN A 298 -8.95 77.85 48.56
CA ASN A 298 -8.26 78.72 47.61
C ASN A 298 -9.08 79.94 47.16
N LYS A 299 -10.38 79.99 47.47
CA LYS A 299 -11.25 81.13 47.17
C LYS A 299 -10.81 82.41 47.91
N ASN A 300 -10.07 82.28 49.02
CA ASN A 300 -9.53 83.42 49.76
C ASN A 300 -8.23 83.98 49.13
N ASP A 301 -7.48 83.18 48.37
CA ASP A 301 -6.23 83.61 47.72
C ASP A 301 -6.46 84.23 46.33
N ILE A 302 -7.63 83.99 45.71
CA ILE A 302 -7.97 84.52 44.38
C ILE A 302 -8.57 85.94 44.44
N ILE A 303 -8.93 86.45 45.64
CA ILE A 303 -9.51 87.79 45.85
C ILE A 303 -8.49 88.74 46.53
N GLN A 304 -7.18 88.57 46.25
CA GLN A 304 -6.17 89.59 46.52
C GLN A 304 -5.51 90.03 45.20
N ILE A 305 -6.27 90.76 44.38
CA ILE A 305 -5.71 91.69 43.38
C ILE A 305 -6.37 93.05 43.61
#